data_AF-A0A961WTD7-F1
#
_entry.id   AF-A0A961WTD7-F1
#
_cell.length_a   1.000
_cell.length_b   1.000
_cell.length_c   1.000
_cell.angle_alpha   90.00
_cell.angle_beta   90.00
_cell.angle_gamma   90.00
#
_symmetry.space_group_name_H-M   'P 1'
#
loop_
_entity.id
_entity.type
_entity.pdbx_description
1 polymer ?
#
loop_
_entity_poly.entity_id
_entity_poly.type
_entity_poly.pdbx_seq_one_letter_code
_entity_poly.pdbx_strand_id
1 'polypeptide(L)'
;MLSHLSNPQQRPIGLALLLVASSLFSMPVPAQAAKDCNVFAAAAMTRAKENVQFGCGFADTRYALNQAGHFNWCNNAAVSEAQINAELNFRRDQIEGCKAKRASLEAGCKSFAEQTVQKARLNVQLGCGLKGGDFADDYNGHFQWCMNNGQSAASHQNSKTNMMIDACKASKAEVKKNAENHAAMCRNFAQSAVLKAREARKLNCGYDTGDYADDYAGHYTWCLSASAQQAIAQNQKTNNGIDSCRAKQ
;
A
#
# COMPACT_ATOMS: atom_id res chain seq x y z
N MET A 1 9.57 19.12 -26.94
CA MET A 1 9.49 20.35 -26.11
C MET A 1 9.96 19.99 -24.72
N LEU A 2 11.26 20.17 -24.48
CA LEU A 2 11.93 19.89 -23.21
C LEU A 2 11.98 21.22 -22.44
N SER A 3 11.20 21.33 -21.38
CA SER A 3 11.28 22.47 -20.46
C SER A 3 11.98 22.02 -19.19
N HIS A 4 13.26 22.40 -19.11
CA HIS A 4 13.99 22.58 -17.86
C HIS A 4 13.28 23.64 -17.02
N LEU A 5 13.04 23.35 -15.74
CA LEU A 5 12.89 24.39 -14.73
C LEU A 5 13.68 24.06 -13.48
N SER A 6 14.31 25.12 -12.99
CA SER A 6 15.48 25.15 -12.14
C SER A 6 15.11 25.39 -10.68
N ASN A 7 16.03 24.94 -9.83
CA ASN A 7 16.21 25.17 -8.40
C ASN A 7 16.03 26.63 -7.93
N PRO A 8 15.57 26.87 -6.68
CA PRO A 8 15.97 28.05 -5.93
C PRO A 8 16.69 27.74 -4.59
N GLN A 9 17.96 28.13 -4.57
CA GLN A 9 18.70 28.85 -3.52
C GLN A 9 18.55 28.46 -2.03
N GLN A 10 19.60 27.81 -1.52
CA GLN A 10 19.98 27.80 -0.11
C GLN A 10 20.63 29.13 0.29
N ARG A 11 20.18 29.74 1.39
CA ARG A 11 20.80 30.92 2.01
C ARG A 11 21.75 30.50 3.14
N PRO A 12 22.96 31.08 3.26
CA PRO A 12 23.83 30.86 4.40
C PRO A 12 23.36 31.67 5.62
N ILE A 13 23.31 31.02 6.78
CA ILE A 13 23.05 31.65 8.08
C ILE A 13 24.39 32.15 8.62
N GLY A 14 24.51 33.47 8.84
CA GLY A 14 25.70 34.09 9.41
C GLY A 14 25.92 33.71 10.87
N LEU A 15 27.12 33.24 11.19
CA LEU A 15 27.61 33.06 12.56
C LEU A 15 27.99 34.43 13.13
N ALA A 16 27.29 34.88 14.18
CA ALA A 16 27.73 36.00 15.02
C ALA A 16 28.45 35.43 16.25
N LEU A 17 29.77 35.66 16.32
CA LEU A 17 30.63 35.28 17.44
C LEU A 17 30.53 36.38 18.52
N LEU A 18 29.86 36.09 19.63
CA LEU A 18 29.77 36.96 20.81
C LEU A 18 30.77 36.50 21.87
N LEU A 19 31.85 37.26 22.04
CA LEU A 19 32.83 37.10 23.13
C LEU A 19 32.23 37.66 24.42
N VAL A 20 31.79 36.79 25.32
CA VAL A 20 31.34 37.16 26.67
C VAL A 20 32.48 36.95 27.66
N ALA A 21 32.95 38.05 28.25
CA ALA A 21 33.93 38.04 29.33
C ALA A 21 33.34 37.34 30.56
N SER A 22 33.99 36.27 31.02
CA SER A 22 33.54 35.44 32.14
C SER A 22 33.98 36.05 33.47
N SER A 23 33.05 36.66 34.20
CA SER A 23 33.23 37.04 35.61
C SER A 23 33.03 35.79 36.47
N LEU A 24 34.07 35.36 37.19
CA LEU A 24 34.01 34.26 38.16
C LEU A 24 33.25 34.70 39.42
N PHE A 25 31.92 34.62 39.37
CA PHE A 25 31.10 34.67 40.58
C PHE A 25 31.06 33.27 41.19
N SER A 26 31.70 33.10 42.36
CA SER A 26 31.48 31.94 43.22
C SER A 26 30.02 31.98 43.70
N MET A 27 29.15 31.24 43.00
CA MET A 27 27.79 31.07 43.46
C MET A 27 27.79 30.23 44.75
N PRO A 28 27.02 30.62 45.79
CA PRO A 28 26.83 29.79 46.95
C PRO A 28 26.29 28.42 46.49
N VAL A 29 26.94 27.35 46.94
CA VAL A 29 26.50 25.99 46.69
C VAL A 29 25.05 25.90 47.21
N PRO A 30 24.05 25.60 46.36
CA PRO A 30 22.68 25.47 46.84
C PRO A 30 22.66 24.42 47.94
N ALA A 31 22.08 24.78 49.09
CA ALA A 31 21.85 23.85 50.18
C ALA A 31 21.17 22.59 49.62
N GLN A 32 21.79 21.44 49.83
CA GLN A 32 21.30 20.13 49.38
C GLN A 32 19.82 20.01 49.78
N ALA A 33 18.92 20.01 48.79
CA ALA A 33 17.50 19.86 49.06
C ALA A 33 17.29 18.53 49.79
N ALA A 34 16.58 18.55 50.92
CA ALA A 34 16.34 17.33 51.68
C ALA A 34 15.63 16.30 50.79
N LYS A 35 16.15 15.07 50.80
CA LYS A 35 15.61 13.92 50.09
C LYS A 35 14.15 13.67 50.48
N ASP A 36 13.22 13.96 49.56
CA ASP A 36 11.79 13.69 49.75
C ASP A 36 11.39 12.34 49.15
N CYS A 37 11.38 11.31 49.99
CA CYS A 37 11.01 9.96 49.57
C CYS A 37 9.52 9.75 49.28
N ASN A 38 8.64 10.63 49.76
CA ASN A 38 7.22 10.56 49.40
C ASN A 38 7.02 11.00 47.95
N VAL A 39 7.69 12.08 47.53
CA VAL A 39 7.66 12.56 46.15
C VAL A 39 8.21 11.51 45.19
N PHE A 40 9.36 10.89 45.50
CA PHE A 40 9.89 9.79 44.70
C PHE A 40 8.90 8.64 44.58
N ALA A 41 8.36 8.15 45.70
CA ALA A 41 7.46 7.00 45.71
C ALA A 41 6.18 7.27 44.89
N ALA A 42 5.62 8.48 44.99
CA ALA A 42 4.48 8.90 44.19
C ALA A 42 4.80 8.93 42.68
N ALA A 43 5.95 9.50 42.29
CA ALA A 43 6.40 9.54 40.91
C ALA A 43 6.66 8.13 40.34
N ALA A 44 7.28 7.24 41.12
CA ALA A 44 7.49 5.84 40.76
C ALA A 44 6.16 5.10 40.54
N MET A 45 5.16 5.33 41.40
CA MET A 45 3.81 4.77 41.24
C MET A 45 3.11 5.28 39.98
N THR A 46 3.26 6.56 39.64
CA THR A 46 2.73 7.11 38.38
C THR A 46 3.32 6.39 37.17
N ARG A 47 4.65 6.20 37.12
CA ARG A 47 5.30 5.48 36.01
C ARG A 47 4.92 3.99 35.97
N ALA A 48 4.74 3.35 37.12
CA ALA A 48 4.22 1.98 37.20
C ALA A 48 2.80 1.85 36.64
N LYS A 49 1.92 2.82 36.92
CA LYS A 49 0.56 2.87 36.34
C LYS A 49 0.61 3.07 34.82
N GLU A 50 1.47 3.97 34.33
CA GLU A 50 1.65 4.18 32.89
C GLU A 50 2.17 2.91 32.18
N ASN A 51 3.11 2.18 32.79
CA ASN A 51 3.60 0.90 32.26
C ASN A 51 2.44 -0.09 32.00
N VAL A 52 1.50 -0.19 32.94
CA VAL A 52 0.30 -1.03 32.80
C VAL A 52 -0.65 -0.46 31.75
N GLN A 53 -0.97 0.84 31.83
CA GLN A 53 -1.92 1.51 30.93
C GLN A 53 -1.52 1.38 29.46
N PHE A 54 -0.23 1.56 29.15
CA PHE A 54 0.27 1.50 27.78
C PHE A 54 0.73 0.10 27.36
N GLY A 55 0.67 -0.89 28.27
CA GLY A 55 1.06 -2.27 27.98
C GLY A 55 2.55 -2.39 27.63
N CYS A 56 3.42 -1.64 28.32
CA CYS A 56 4.85 -1.62 28.02
C CYS A 56 5.59 -2.90 28.42
N GLY A 57 5.00 -3.71 29.32
CA GLY A 57 5.50 -5.03 29.67
C GLY A 57 6.72 -5.03 30.61
N PHE A 58 7.09 -3.90 31.21
CA PHE A 58 8.15 -3.88 32.22
C PHE A 58 7.63 -4.54 33.50
N ALA A 59 8.29 -5.63 33.94
CA ALA A 59 7.76 -6.51 34.99
C ALA A 59 8.63 -6.61 36.25
N ASP A 60 9.76 -5.89 36.31
CA ASP A 60 10.64 -5.93 37.47
C ASP A 60 10.09 -5.12 38.67
N THR A 61 10.78 -5.19 39.80
CA THR A 61 10.39 -4.48 41.03
C THR A 61 10.37 -2.97 40.88
N ARG A 62 11.01 -2.41 39.84
CA ARG A 62 10.92 -0.96 39.56
C ARG A 62 9.48 -0.61 39.23
N TYR A 63 8.80 -1.39 38.40
CA TYR A 63 7.43 -1.09 37.96
C TYR A 63 6.34 -1.71 38.83
N ALA A 64 6.68 -2.19 40.03
CA ALA A 64 5.70 -2.69 41.00
C ALA A 64 4.74 -1.57 41.45
N LEU A 65 3.45 -1.89 41.53
CA LEU A 65 2.41 -1.00 42.10
C LEU A 65 2.43 -1.04 43.63
N ASN A 66 3.59 -0.79 44.23
CA ASN A 66 3.81 -0.80 45.68
C ASN A 66 4.54 0.47 46.15
N GLN A 67 3.76 1.45 46.60
CA GLN A 67 4.29 2.74 47.04
C GLN A 67 5.23 2.61 48.25
N ALA A 68 4.89 1.75 49.21
CA ALA A 68 5.73 1.51 50.39
C ALA A 68 7.09 0.92 50.00
N GLY A 69 7.12 0.02 48.99
CA GLY A 69 8.36 -0.51 48.43
C GLY A 69 9.26 0.59 47.84
N HIS A 70 8.68 1.51 47.06
CA HIS A 70 9.42 2.65 46.49
C HIS A 70 9.90 3.62 47.57
N PHE A 71 9.06 3.92 48.55
CA PHE A 71 9.42 4.75 49.69
C PHE A 71 10.59 4.14 50.47
N ASN A 72 10.52 2.84 50.79
CA ASN A 72 11.56 2.13 51.53
C ASN A 72 12.88 2.07 50.75
N TRP A 73 12.82 1.85 49.43
CA TRP A 73 14.01 1.91 48.58
C TRP A 73 14.65 3.29 48.62
N CYS A 74 13.84 4.35 48.46
CA CYS A 74 14.33 5.71 48.58
C CYS A 74 14.93 5.93 49.96
N ASN A 75 14.22 5.63 51.05
CA ASN A 75 14.64 5.96 52.42
C ASN A 75 15.91 5.21 52.88
N ASN A 76 16.42 4.26 52.10
CA ASN A 76 17.70 3.62 52.35
C ASN A 76 18.84 4.67 52.37
N ALA A 77 19.64 4.65 53.44
CA ALA A 77 20.75 5.59 53.64
C ALA A 77 21.83 5.51 52.55
N ALA A 78 21.97 4.38 51.86
CA ALA A 78 22.90 4.19 50.76
C ALA A 78 22.42 4.83 49.44
N VAL A 79 21.17 5.29 49.35
CA VAL A 79 20.61 5.91 48.15
C VAL A 79 20.76 7.43 48.22
N SER A 80 21.61 7.98 47.36
CA SER A 80 21.81 9.41 47.17
C SER A 80 20.70 10.05 46.34
N GLU A 81 20.56 11.37 46.44
CA GLU A 81 19.66 12.17 45.59
C GLU A 81 19.96 12.01 44.10
N ALA A 82 21.24 11.90 43.73
CA ALA A 82 21.66 11.65 42.35
C ALA A 82 21.12 10.30 41.82
N GLN A 83 21.11 9.26 42.65
CA GLN A 83 20.55 7.95 42.28
C GLN A 83 19.03 7.99 42.13
N ILE A 84 18.34 8.75 42.99
CA ILE A 84 16.89 8.97 42.89
C ILE A 84 16.54 9.64 41.57
N ASN A 85 17.25 10.74 41.24
CA ASN A 85 17.05 11.46 40.00
C ASN A 85 17.37 10.60 38.77
N ALA A 86 18.45 9.81 38.83
CA ALA A 86 18.78 8.85 37.77
C ALA A 86 17.68 7.81 37.56
N GLU A 87 17.11 7.26 38.64
CA GLU A 87 16.02 6.29 38.57
C GLU A 87 14.73 6.90 38.01
N LEU A 88 14.37 8.12 38.40
CA LEU A 88 13.21 8.82 37.86
C LEU A 88 13.37 9.14 36.37
N ASN A 89 14.56 9.60 35.96
CA ASN A 89 14.88 9.85 34.55
C ASN A 89 14.82 8.57 33.74
N PHE A 90 15.44 7.49 34.23
CA PHE A 90 15.42 6.19 33.56
C PHE A 90 13.98 5.69 33.32
N ARG A 91 13.12 5.76 34.33
CA ARG A 91 11.71 5.34 34.22
C ARG A 91 10.94 6.19 33.23
N ARG A 92 11.10 7.52 33.30
CA ARG A 92 10.49 8.45 32.35
C ARG A 92 10.91 8.06 30.94
N ASP A 93 12.20 7.89 30.69
CA ASP A 93 12.72 7.63 29.34
C ASP A 93 12.24 6.28 28.80
N GLN A 94 12.14 5.24 29.65
CA GLN A 94 11.55 3.95 29.28
C GLN A 94 10.06 4.06 28.92
N ILE A 95 9.27 4.79 29.72
CA ILE A 95 7.85 4.97 29.48
C ILE A 95 7.59 5.81 28.22
N GLU A 96 8.29 6.93 28.06
CA GLU A 96 8.16 7.78 26.88
C GLU A 96 8.59 7.02 25.61
N GLY A 97 9.66 6.23 25.68
CA GLY A 97 10.06 5.33 24.59
C GLY A 97 8.99 4.29 24.24
N CYS A 98 8.32 3.70 25.25
CA CYS A 98 7.20 2.80 25.03
C CYS A 98 6.00 3.51 24.38
N LYS A 99 5.59 4.67 24.89
CA LYS A 99 4.49 5.48 24.34
C LYS A 99 4.75 5.84 22.88
N ALA A 100 5.97 6.29 22.56
CA ALA A 100 6.37 6.62 21.20
C ALA A 100 6.29 5.40 20.26
N LYS A 101 6.77 4.23 20.69
CA LYS A 101 6.64 2.98 19.92
C LYS A 101 5.18 2.60 19.69
N ARG A 102 4.35 2.68 20.73
CA ARG A 102 2.91 2.37 20.63
C ARG A 102 2.19 3.33 19.69
N ALA A 103 2.45 4.63 19.79
CA ALA A 103 1.88 5.64 18.89
C ALA A 103 2.31 5.40 17.43
N SER A 104 3.58 5.03 17.21
CA SER A 104 4.08 4.67 15.88
C SER A 104 3.40 3.42 15.31
N LEU A 105 3.23 2.37 16.13
CA LEU A 105 2.48 1.18 15.74
C LEU A 105 1.03 1.53 15.40
N GLU A 106 0.37 2.32 16.23
CA GLU A 106 -1.03 2.73 16.01
C GLU A 106 -1.19 3.49 14.68
N ALA A 107 -0.31 4.47 14.42
CA ALA A 107 -0.33 5.21 13.15
C ALA A 107 -0.09 4.28 11.95
N GLY A 108 0.85 3.34 12.06
CA GLY A 108 1.11 2.34 11.03
C GLY A 108 -0.09 1.41 10.78
N CYS A 109 -0.74 0.96 11.84
CA CYS A 109 -1.93 0.11 11.76
C CYS A 109 -3.15 0.83 11.20
N LYS A 110 -3.32 2.13 11.49
CA LYS A 110 -4.36 2.97 10.86
C LYS A 110 -4.16 3.02 9.35
N SER A 111 -2.95 3.36 8.90
CA SER A 111 -2.64 3.41 7.46
C SER A 111 -2.84 2.05 6.77
N PHE A 112 -2.43 0.95 7.42
CA PHE A 112 -2.68 -0.40 6.91
C PHE A 112 -4.17 -0.70 6.74
N ALA A 113 -4.99 -0.37 7.73
CA ALA A 113 -6.44 -0.60 7.68
C ALA A 113 -7.10 0.19 6.53
N GLU A 114 -6.74 1.46 6.34
CA GLU A 114 -7.22 2.29 5.22
C GLU A 114 -6.86 1.68 3.87
N GLN A 115 -5.59 1.31 3.68
CA GLN A 115 -5.11 0.71 2.43
C GLN A 115 -5.82 -0.62 2.14
N THR A 116 -6.07 -1.43 3.15
CA THR A 116 -6.70 -2.75 2.97
C THR A 116 -8.18 -2.60 2.61
N VAL A 117 -8.89 -1.66 3.24
CA VAL A 117 -10.27 -1.28 2.85
C VAL A 117 -10.32 -0.76 1.42
N GLN A 118 -9.40 0.13 1.03
CA GLN A 118 -9.33 0.63 -0.35
C GLN A 118 -9.13 -0.50 -1.36
N LYS A 119 -8.30 -1.49 -1.04
CA LYS A 119 -8.10 -2.67 -1.89
C LYS A 119 -9.32 -3.58 -1.93
N ALA A 120 -10.03 -3.77 -0.83
CA ALA A 120 -11.30 -4.50 -0.81
C ALA A 120 -12.32 -3.87 -1.77
N ARG A 121 -12.42 -2.53 -1.76
CA ARG A 121 -13.29 -1.79 -2.68
C ARG A 121 -12.82 -1.90 -4.13
N LEU A 122 -11.52 -1.81 -4.39
CA LEU A 122 -10.95 -1.96 -5.73
C LEU A 122 -11.15 -3.38 -6.28
N ASN A 123 -11.04 -4.41 -5.45
CA ASN A 123 -11.34 -5.80 -5.80
C ASN A 123 -12.79 -5.95 -6.30
N VAL A 124 -13.75 -5.29 -5.64
CA VAL A 124 -15.15 -5.26 -6.08
C VAL A 124 -15.29 -4.46 -7.38
N GLN A 125 -14.73 -3.25 -7.45
CA GLN A 125 -14.83 -2.36 -8.62
C GLN A 125 -14.28 -3.01 -9.89
N LEU A 126 -13.16 -3.70 -9.81
CA LEU A 126 -12.53 -4.39 -10.94
C LEU A 126 -13.18 -5.76 -11.25
N GLY A 127 -14.07 -6.25 -10.39
CA GLY A 127 -14.63 -7.59 -10.51
C GLY A 127 -13.55 -8.67 -10.50
N CYS A 128 -12.60 -8.57 -9.56
CA CYS A 128 -11.50 -9.52 -9.40
C CYS A 128 -11.93 -10.80 -8.69
N GLY A 129 -12.99 -10.74 -7.88
CA GLY A 129 -13.55 -11.92 -7.21
C GLY A 129 -12.73 -12.46 -6.04
N LEU A 130 -11.72 -11.73 -5.56
CA LEU A 130 -10.90 -12.14 -4.41
C LEU A 130 -11.76 -12.15 -3.13
N LYS A 131 -11.53 -13.14 -2.25
CA LYS A 131 -12.33 -13.41 -1.04
C LYS A 131 -11.44 -13.56 0.19
N GLY A 132 -12.05 -13.62 1.37
CA GLY A 132 -11.39 -13.80 2.67
C GLY A 132 -11.26 -12.50 3.46
N GLY A 133 -10.78 -12.61 4.70
CA GLY A 133 -10.61 -11.47 5.62
C GLY A 133 -9.74 -10.36 5.02
N ASP A 134 -8.70 -10.74 4.26
CA ASP A 134 -7.78 -9.87 3.53
C ASP A 134 -8.47 -8.84 2.61
N PHE A 135 -9.70 -9.13 2.16
CA PHE A 135 -10.48 -8.29 1.25
C PHE A 135 -11.84 -7.89 1.84
N ALA A 136 -11.98 -7.89 3.17
CA ALA A 136 -13.14 -7.34 3.85
C ALA A 136 -13.10 -5.79 3.85
N ASP A 137 -14.24 -5.14 3.62
CA ASP A 137 -14.43 -3.70 3.81
C ASP A 137 -14.70 -3.40 5.30
N ASP A 138 -13.75 -3.76 6.17
CA ASP A 138 -13.82 -3.62 7.62
C ASP A 138 -12.54 -3.00 8.18
N TYR A 139 -12.56 -1.68 8.33
CA TYR A 139 -11.45 -0.92 8.90
C TYR A 139 -11.07 -1.40 10.31
N ASN A 140 -12.07 -1.62 11.18
CA ASN A 140 -11.82 -1.96 12.57
C ASN A 140 -11.20 -3.35 12.68
N GLY A 141 -11.68 -4.32 11.89
CA GLY A 141 -11.09 -5.65 11.80
C GLY A 141 -9.61 -5.60 11.41
N HIS A 142 -9.26 -4.86 10.36
CA HIS A 142 -7.87 -4.72 9.91
C HIS A 142 -6.98 -4.00 10.93
N PHE A 143 -7.49 -2.92 11.53
CA PHE A 143 -6.76 -2.16 12.54
C PHE A 143 -6.45 -3.03 13.77
N GLN A 144 -7.45 -3.72 14.32
CA GLN A 144 -7.27 -4.60 15.49
C GLN A 144 -6.35 -5.78 15.17
N TRP A 145 -6.49 -6.38 13.99
CA TRP A 145 -5.59 -7.43 13.55
C TRP A 145 -4.13 -6.93 13.51
N CYS A 146 -3.87 -5.72 12.99
CA CYS A 146 -2.53 -5.14 12.99
C CYS A 146 -2.02 -4.84 14.41
N MET A 147 -2.85 -4.27 15.29
CA MET A 147 -2.45 -3.99 16.67
C MET A 147 -2.04 -5.27 17.42
N ASN A 148 -2.65 -6.41 17.10
CA ASN A 148 -2.34 -7.70 17.70
C ASN A 148 -1.13 -8.42 17.06
N ASN A 149 -0.90 -8.24 15.76
CA ASN A 149 0.15 -8.95 15.02
C ASN A 149 1.41 -8.10 14.75
N GLY A 150 1.33 -6.79 14.99
CA GLY A 150 2.41 -5.85 14.76
C GLY A 150 2.56 -5.36 13.31
N GLN A 151 3.34 -4.30 13.15
CA GLN A 151 3.54 -3.61 11.87
C GLN A 151 4.16 -4.48 10.79
N SER A 152 5.07 -5.41 11.15
CA SER A 152 5.75 -6.27 10.17
C SER A 152 4.77 -7.23 9.48
N ALA A 153 3.87 -7.85 10.25
CA ALA A 153 2.81 -8.70 9.71
C ALA A 153 1.87 -7.90 8.80
N ALA A 154 1.48 -6.69 9.22
CA ALA A 154 0.69 -5.77 8.40
C ALA A 154 1.37 -5.40 7.08
N SER A 155 2.67 -5.07 7.09
CA SER A 155 3.42 -4.79 5.86
C SER A 155 3.47 -5.99 4.93
N HIS A 156 3.70 -7.20 5.44
CA HIS A 156 3.70 -8.43 4.63
C HIS A 156 2.34 -8.67 3.97
N GLN A 157 1.27 -8.55 4.76
CA GLN A 157 -0.10 -8.70 4.29
C GLN A 157 -0.48 -7.64 3.25
N ASN A 158 -0.02 -6.40 3.44
CA ASN A 158 -0.23 -5.30 2.51
C ASN A 158 0.44 -5.57 1.15
N SER A 159 1.67 -6.09 1.16
CA SER A 159 2.39 -6.47 -0.06
C SER A 159 1.73 -7.63 -0.80
N LYS A 160 1.31 -8.68 -0.07
CA LYS A 160 0.57 -9.82 -0.65
C LYS A 160 -0.70 -9.35 -1.36
N THR A 161 -1.52 -8.55 -0.68
CA THR A 161 -2.77 -8.04 -1.26
C THR A 161 -2.55 -7.09 -2.43
N ASN A 162 -1.46 -6.30 -2.42
CA ASN A 162 -1.07 -5.48 -3.58
C ASN A 162 -0.81 -6.35 -4.82
N MET A 163 0.01 -7.40 -4.68
CA MET A 163 0.32 -8.30 -5.79
C MET A 163 -0.93 -8.95 -6.38
N MET A 164 -1.90 -9.34 -5.54
CA MET A 164 -3.16 -9.94 -6.01
C MET A 164 -4.02 -8.95 -6.80
N ILE A 165 -4.12 -7.70 -6.32
CA ILE A 165 -4.84 -6.63 -7.03
C ILE A 165 -4.15 -6.29 -8.35
N ASP A 166 -2.83 -6.19 -8.38
CA ASP A 166 -2.09 -5.83 -9.59
C ASP A 166 -2.15 -6.95 -10.63
N ALA A 167 -2.10 -8.22 -10.22
CA ALA A 167 -2.35 -9.35 -11.11
C ALA A 167 -3.75 -9.30 -11.74
N CYS A 168 -4.77 -8.93 -10.96
CA CYS A 168 -6.11 -8.74 -11.50
C CYS A 168 -6.17 -7.58 -12.52
N LYS A 169 -5.57 -6.42 -12.23
CA LYS A 169 -5.51 -5.30 -13.17
C LYS A 169 -4.85 -5.73 -14.49
N ALA A 170 -3.72 -6.45 -14.41
CA ALA A 170 -3.02 -6.96 -15.57
C ALA A 170 -3.89 -7.92 -16.40
N SER A 171 -4.60 -8.84 -15.75
CA SER A 171 -5.53 -9.76 -16.41
C SER A 171 -6.65 -9.01 -17.15
N LYS A 172 -7.26 -7.99 -16.52
CA LYS A 172 -8.32 -7.18 -17.15
C LYS A 172 -7.79 -6.37 -18.33
N ALA A 173 -6.57 -5.82 -18.21
CA ALA A 173 -5.91 -5.11 -19.30
C ALA A 173 -5.64 -6.02 -20.50
N GLU A 174 -5.21 -7.26 -20.24
CA GLU A 174 -4.95 -8.24 -21.29
C GLU A 174 -6.24 -8.70 -22.00
N VAL A 175 -7.34 -8.94 -21.27
CA VAL A 175 -8.65 -9.21 -21.87
C VAL A 175 -9.10 -8.08 -22.78
N LYS A 176 -8.94 -6.83 -22.31
CA LYS A 176 -9.28 -5.63 -23.12
C LYS A 176 -8.44 -5.57 -24.40
N LYS A 177 -7.12 -5.75 -24.29
CA LYS A 177 -6.20 -5.76 -25.44
C LYS A 177 -6.56 -6.86 -26.45
N ASN A 178 -6.91 -8.06 -25.97
CA ASN A 178 -7.31 -9.16 -26.83
C ASN A 178 -8.64 -8.88 -27.55
N ALA A 179 -9.61 -8.23 -26.88
CA ALA A 179 -10.83 -7.77 -27.52
C ALA A 179 -10.56 -6.72 -28.61
N GLU A 180 -9.65 -5.78 -28.37
CA GLU A 180 -9.24 -4.76 -29.35
C GLU A 180 -8.54 -5.38 -30.57
N ASN A 181 -7.61 -6.32 -30.33
CA ASN A 181 -6.93 -7.08 -31.39
C ASN A 181 -7.92 -7.91 -32.21
N HIS A 182 -8.88 -8.56 -31.56
CA HIS A 182 -9.93 -9.32 -32.24
C HIS A 182 -10.77 -8.41 -33.13
N ALA A 183 -11.22 -7.26 -32.62
CA ALA A 183 -11.95 -6.28 -33.42
C ALA A 183 -11.12 -5.78 -34.62
N ALA A 184 -9.81 -5.54 -34.45
CA ALA A 184 -8.93 -5.14 -35.55
C ALA A 184 -8.81 -6.23 -36.62
N MET A 185 -8.61 -7.49 -36.22
CA MET A 185 -8.61 -8.63 -37.13
C MET A 185 -9.93 -8.73 -37.89
N CYS A 186 -11.07 -8.56 -37.22
CA CYS A 186 -12.38 -8.61 -37.85
C CYS A 186 -12.62 -7.50 -38.88
N ARG A 187 -12.08 -6.28 -38.66
CA ARG A 187 -12.13 -5.21 -39.66
C ARG A 187 -11.40 -5.61 -40.94
N ASN A 188 -10.22 -6.21 -40.80
CA ASN A 188 -9.42 -6.68 -41.94
C ASN A 188 -10.11 -7.84 -42.68
N PHE A 189 -10.68 -8.79 -41.93
CA PHE A 189 -11.47 -9.89 -42.49
C PHE A 189 -12.64 -9.35 -43.33
N ALA A 190 -13.46 -8.46 -42.76
CA ALA A 190 -14.62 -7.92 -43.44
C ALA A 190 -14.26 -7.14 -44.70
N GLN A 191 -13.18 -6.36 -44.66
CA GLN A 191 -12.65 -5.67 -45.84
C GLN A 191 -12.19 -6.67 -46.92
N SER A 192 -11.46 -7.71 -46.53
CA SER A 192 -10.99 -8.75 -47.45
C SER A 192 -12.15 -9.53 -48.08
N ALA A 193 -13.18 -9.89 -47.29
CA ALA A 193 -14.36 -10.58 -47.77
C ALA A 193 -15.13 -9.76 -48.83
N VAL A 194 -15.31 -8.46 -48.60
CA VAL A 194 -15.93 -7.54 -49.57
C VAL A 194 -15.11 -7.45 -50.87
N LEU A 195 -13.79 -7.36 -50.79
CA LEU A 195 -12.93 -7.31 -51.99
C LEU A 195 -13.04 -8.60 -52.81
N LYS A 196 -13.02 -9.76 -52.15
CA LYS A 196 -13.19 -11.07 -52.81
C LYS A 196 -14.57 -11.24 -53.42
N ALA A 197 -15.62 -10.80 -52.73
CA ALA A 197 -16.98 -10.79 -53.25
C ALA A 197 -17.08 -10.01 -54.56
N ARG A 198 -16.47 -8.83 -54.61
CA ARG A 198 -16.43 -8.00 -55.83
C ARG A 198 -15.63 -8.65 -56.95
N GLU A 199 -14.50 -9.26 -56.62
CA GLU A 199 -13.69 -9.99 -57.59
C GLU A 199 -14.41 -11.22 -58.16
N ALA A 200 -15.06 -12.02 -57.30
CA ALA A 200 -15.84 -13.17 -57.72
C ALA A 200 -16.94 -12.80 -58.72
N ARG A 201 -17.63 -11.67 -58.48
CA ARG A 201 -18.60 -11.11 -59.42
C ARG A 201 -17.95 -10.70 -60.75
N LYS A 202 -16.79 -10.04 -60.70
CA LYS A 202 -16.05 -9.63 -61.90
C LYS A 202 -15.62 -10.82 -62.76
N LEU A 203 -15.23 -11.93 -62.13
CA LEU A 203 -14.83 -13.18 -62.78
C LEU A 203 -16.02 -14.10 -63.12
N ASN A 204 -17.26 -13.69 -62.83
CA ASN A 204 -18.46 -14.49 -63.04
C ASN A 204 -18.37 -15.91 -62.38
N CYS A 205 -17.87 -15.98 -61.15
CA CYS A 205 -17.64 -17.24 -60.42
C CYS A 205 -18.92 -17.96 -59.97
N GLY A 206 -20.10 -17.32 -60.06
CA GLY A 206 -21.38 -17.86 -59.57
C GLY A 206 -21.51 -17.88 -58.04
N TYR A 207 -20.78 -17.00 -57.33
CA TYR A 207 -20.88 -16.85 -55.87
C TYR A 207 -21.70 -15.60 -55.52
N ASP A 208 -22.98 -15.78 -55.22
CA ASP A 208 -23.93 -14.65 -55.17
C ASP A 208 -24.43 -14.34 -53.75
N THR A 209 -24.15 -15.22 -52.77
CA THR A 209 -24.73 -15.16 -51.42
C THR A 209 -23.72 -15.55 -50.33
N GLY A 210 -24.08 -15.28 -49.07
CA GLY A 210 -23.34 -15.70 -47.89
C GLY A 210 -21.91 -15.18 -47.86
N ASP A 211 -20.95 -16.10 -47.95
CA ASP A 211 -19.50 -15.85 -47.86
C ASP A 211 -18.97 -14.84 -48.89
N TYR A 212 -19.70 -14.61 -49.99
CA TYR A 212 -19.35 -13.69 -51.08
C TYR A 212 -20.32 -12.50 -51.20
N ALA A 213 -21.01 -12.13 -50.12
CA ALA A 213 -21.81 -10.90 -50.06
C ALA A 213 -20.93 -9.62 -50.06
N ASP A 214 -21.38 -8.55 -50.73
CA ASP A 214 -20.77 -7.19 -50.68
C ASP A 214 -21.16 -6.41 -49.41
N ASP A 215 -21.14 -7.07 -48.26
CA ASP A 215 -21.64 -6.51 -47.01
C ASP A 215 -20.55 -6.51 -45.92
N TYR A 216 -19.83 -5.39 -45.82
CA TYR A 216 -18.83 -5.20 -44.77
C TYR A 216 -19.41 -5.37 -43.37
N ALA A 217 -20.60 -4.81 -43.12
CA ALA A 217 -21.22 -4.81 -41.81
C ALA A 217 -21.65 -6.23 -41.41
N GLY A 218 -22.18 -7.00 -42.34
CA GLY A 218 -22.49 -8.42 -42.17
C GLY A 218 -21.25 -9.24 -41.83
N HIS A 219 -20.18 -9.13 -42.62
CA HIS A 219 -18.92 -9.85 -42.36
C HIS A 219 -18.26 -9.44 -41.04
N TYR A 220 -18.28 -8.14 -40.71
CA TYR A 220 -17.70 -7.63 -39.47
C TYR A 220 -18.47 -8.12 -38.25
N THR A 221 -19.81 -8.00 -38.27
CA THR A 221 -20.69 -8.48 -37.20
C THR A 221 -20.55 -9.98 -37.00
N TRP A 222 -20.53 -10.75 -38.09
CA TRP A 222 -20.31 -12.19 -38.03
C TRP A 222 -18.96 -12.50 -37.37
N CYS A 223 -17.88 -11.85 -37.79
CA CYS A 223 -16.55 -12.09 -37.23
C CYS A 223 -16.48 -11.78 -35.73
N LEU A 224 -17.09 -10.67 -35.27
CA LEU A 224 -17.13 -10.34 -33.84
C LEU A 224 -17.83 -11.39 -32.97
N SER A 225 -18.79 -12.13 -33.55
CA SER A 225 -19.48 -13.23 -32.89
C SER A 225 -18.75 -14.57 -32.99
N ALA A 226 -17.84 -14.69 -33.96
CA ALA A 226 -17.04 -15.88 -34.20
C ALA A 226 -15.77 -15.88 -33.32
N SER A 227 -15.17 -17.05 -33.12
CA SER A 227 -13.82 -17.12 -32.57
C SER A 227 -12.79 -16.66 -33.62
N ALA A 228 -11.61 -16.24 -33.16
CA ALA A 228 -10.52 -15.89 -34.08
C ALA A 228 -10.19 -17.05 -35.04
N GLN A 229 -10.24 -18.30 -34.55
CA GLN A 229 -10.03 -19.50 -35.35
C GLN A 229 -11.12 -19.69 -36.41
N GLN A 230 -12.40 -19.45 -36.07
CA GLN A 230 -13.50 -19.51 -37.03
C GLN A 230 -13.33 -18.45 -38.13
N ALA A 231 -12.98 -17.22 -37.76
CA ALA A 231 -12.73 -16.14 -38.71
C ALA A 231 -11.55 -16.45 -39.66
N ILE A 232 -10.44 -17.01 -39.12
CA ILE A 232 -9.29 -17.43 -39.93
C ILE A 232 -9.69 -18.54 -40.91
N ALA A 233 -10.39 -19.57 -40.43
CA ALA A 233 -10.85 -20.68 -41.28
C ALA A 233 -11.78 -20.20 -42.40
N GLN A 234 -12.70 -19.29 -42.09
CA GLN A 234 -13.60 -18.68 -43.08
C GLN A 234 -12.83 -17.84 -44.10
N ASN A 235 -11.81 -17.09 -43.66
CA ASN A 235 -10.97 -16.32 -44.57
C ASN A 235 -10.16 -17.22 -45.52
N GLN A 236 -9.66 -18.36 -45.03
CA GLN A 236 -8.97 -19.37 -45.83
C GLN A 236 -9.92 -20.04 -46.83
N LYS A 237 -11.12 -20.40 -46.40
CA LYS A 237 -12.16 -20.96 -47.27
C LYS A 237 -12.48 -20.00 -48.43
N THR A 238 -12.70 -18.72 -48.13
CA THR A 238 -12.98 -17.71 -49.17
C THR A 238 -11.79 -17.45 -50.10
N ASN A 239 -10.56 -17.48 -49.58
CA ASN A 239 -9.32 -17.44 -50.39
C ASN A 239 -9.27 -18.61 -51.38
N ASN A 240 -9.41 -19.84 -50.88
CA ASN A 240 -9.32 -21.04 -51.72
C ASN A 240 -10.41 -21.05 -52.81
N GLY A 241 -11.62 -20.57 -52.48
CA GLY A 241 -12.71 -20.48 -53.44
C GLY A 241 -12.49 -19.44 -54.54
N ILE A 242 -11.90 -18.27 -54.24
CA ILE A 242 -11.56 -17.28 -55.27
C ILE A 242 -10.38 -17.75 -56.12
N ASP A 243 -9.35 -18.36 -55.52
CA ASP A 243 -8.20 -18.91 -56.25
C ASP A 243 -8.61 -20.03 -57.22
N SER A 244 -9.52 -20.90 -56.77
CA SER A 244 -10.09 -21.94 -57.62
C SER A 244 -10.91 -21.38 -58.79
N CYS A 245 -11.56 -20.22 -58.62
CA CYS A 245 -12.27 -19.56 -59.71
C CYS A 245 -11.29 -18.93 -60.70
N ARG A 246 -10.25 -18.23 -60.20
CA ARG A 246 -9.19 -17.65 -61.05
C ARG A 246 -8.55 -18.70 -61.96
N ALA A 247 -8.31 -19.91 -61.45
CA ALA A 247 -7.71 -21.00 -62.21
C ALA A 247 -8.60 -21.55 -63.35
N LYS A 248 -9.88 -21.19 -63.41
CA LYS A 248 -10.83 -21.63 -64.45
C LYS A 248 -11.07 -20.59 -65.55
N GLN A 249 -10.51 -19.38 -65.39
CA GLN A 249 -10.56 -18.31 -66.39
C GLN A 249 -9.46 -18.51 -67.43
#